data_AF-A0A9E3GTM5-F1
#
_entry.id   AF-A0A9E3GTM5-F1
#
_cell.length_a   1.000
_cell.length_b   1.000
_cell.length_c   1.000
_cell.angle_alpha   90.00
_cell.angle_beta   90.00
_cell.angle_gamma   90.00
#
_symmetry.space_group_name_H-M   'P 1'
#
loop_
_entity.id
_entity.type
_entity.pdbx_description
1 polymer ?
#
loop_
_entity_poly.entity_id
_entity_poly.type
_entity_poly.pdbx_seq_one_letter_code
_entity_poly.pdbx_strand_id
1 'polypeptide(L)'
;MEDRHRPRWLSPAAIVAGVLWAAHGVFELGRPWGEVSRFDPAVGYGVITDAALFRIYGLPGPPALLLTGVVVFVLASHVTAGRPARAARWLAVASSVLGAAAVGGVAIPFEPPFEAGMVFGRLLVSAAALTLGGAAWRRSWALPGPSLAAAGALGLLVLAARVGVNALESLPRAAAIAVVVAFGAAWVVSGWQLRR
;
A
#
# COMPACT_ATOMS: atom_id res chain seq x y z
N MET A 1 32.39 0.28 -0.37
CA MET A 1 31.80 1.43 0.35
C MET A 1 30.55 0.93 1.05
N GLU A 2 30.70 0.64 2.35
CA GLU A 2 29.68 0.33 3.36
C GLU A 2 28.31 -0.20 2.89
N ASP A 3 28.23 -1.52 2.73
CA ASP A 3 27.03 -2.29 3.07
C ASP A 3 26.77 -2.15 4.59
N ARG A 4 26.35 -0.97 5.03
CA ARG A 4 25.84 -0.78 6.38
C ARG A 4 24.62 -1.69 6.54
N HIS A 5 24.70 -2.54 7.56
CA HIS A 5 23.75 -3.56 7.95
C HIS A 5 22.30 -3.13 7.73
N ARG A 6 21.73 -3.51 6.58
CA ARG A 6 20.29 -3.48 6.39
C ARG A 6 19.68 -4.39 7.44
N PRO A 7 18.64 -3.95 8.16
CA PRO A 7 17.96 -4.82 9.10
C PRO A 7 17.45 -6.07 8.39
N ARG A 8 17.82 -7.26 8.89
CA ARG A 8 17.42 -8.56 8.32
C ARG A 8 15.89 -8.72 8.23
N TRP A 9 15.14 -7.97 9.03
CA TRP A 9 13.68 -7.98 9.03
C TRP A 9 13.03 -7.25 7.85
N LEU A 10 13.77 -6.44 7.07
CA LEU A 10 13.19 -5.68 5.95
C LEU A 10 12.63 -6.58 4.85
N SER A 11 13.35 -7.64 4.50
CA SER A 11 12.91 -8.62 3.49
C SER A 11 11.59 -9.30 3.89
N PRO A 12 11.48 -9.96 5.07
CA PRO A 12 10.23 -10.57 5.47
C PRO A 12 9.10 -9.54 5.68
N ALA A 13 9.41 -8.32 6.17
CA ALA A 13 8.39 -7.27 6.30
C ALA A 13 7.79 -6.86 4.94
N ALA A 14 8.63 -6.67 3.91
CA ALA A 14 8.16 -6.35 2.57
C ALA A 14 7.33 -7.50 1.95
N ILE A 15 7.74 -8.75 2.17
CA ILE A 15 6.99 -9.93 1.69
C ILE A 15 5.63 -10.02 2.38
N VAL A 16 5.59 -9.91 3.71
CA VAL A 16 4.34 -9.93 4.48
C VAL A 16 3.41 -8.80 4.04
N ALA A 17 3.95 -7.59 3.88
CA ALA A 17 3.16 -6.46 3.41
C ALA A 17 2.59 -6.69 2.00
N GLY A 18 3.36 -7.29 1.09
CA GLY A 18 2.90 -7.64 -0.24
C GLY A 18 1.76 -8.67 -0.23
N VAL A 19 1.87 -9.71 0.59
CA VAL A 19 0.78 -10.71 0.78
C VAL A 19 -0.47 -10.05 1.34
N LEU A 20 -0.32 -9.18 2.35
CA LEU A 20 -1.44 -8.47 2.95
C LEU A 20 -2.11 -7.49 1.98
N TRP A 21 -1.36 -6.82 1.10
CA TRP A 21 -1.93 -5.99 0.03
C TRP A 21 -2.77 -6.82 -0.95
N ALA A 22 -2.26 -7.99 -1.36
CA ALA A 22 -3.01 -8.90 -2.23
C ALA A 22 -4.30 -9.39 -1.56
N ALA A 23 -4.21 -9.82 -0.29
CA ALA A 23 -5.38 -10.22 0.49
C ALA A 23 -6.37 -9.07 0.65
N HIS A 24 -5.90 -7.86 0.97
CA HIS A 24 -6.74 -6.66 1.06
C HIS A 24 -7.45 -6.37 -0.25
N GLY A 25 -6.77 -6.46 -1.40
CA GLY A 25 -7.40 -6.23 -2.71
C GLY A 25 -8.51 -7.21 -3.06
N VAL A 26 -8.25 -8.50 -2.84
CA VAL A 26 -9.27 -9.56 -3.02
C VAL A 26 -10.46 -9.31 -2.09
N PHE A 27 -10.18 -8.95 -0.85
CA PHE A 27 -11.21 -8.63 0.13
C PHE A 27 -11.92 -7.32 -0.11
N GLU A 28 -11.30 -6.27 -0.62
CA GLU A 28 -11.90 -4.95 -0.86
C GLU A 28 -12.84 -5.01 -2.07
N LEU A 29 -12.39 -5.66 -3.16
CA LEU A 29 -13.07 -5.65 -4.45
C LEU A 29 -13.91 -6.91 -4.72
N GLY A 30 -13.68 -7.99 -3.96
CA GLY A 30 -14.42 -9.26 -4.07
C GLY A 30 -15.62 -9.39 -3.13
N ARG A 31 -15.92 -8.38 -2.30
CA ARG A 31 -17.07 -8.43 -1.37
C ARG A 31 -18.39 -8.55 -2.14
N PRO A 32 -19.36 -9.35 -1.65
CA PRO A 32 -20.71 -9.35 -2.19
C PRO A 32 -21.41 -8.03 -1.86
N TRP A 33 -21.32 -7.09 -2.80
CA TRP A 33 -22.06 -5.82 -2.76
C TRP A 33 -23.57 -6.07 -2.68
N GLY A 34 -24.26 -5.36 -1.78
CA GLY A 34 -25.70 -5.48 -1.57
C GLY A 34 -26.10 -6.42 -0.43
N GLU A 35 -25.26 -7.39 -0.06
CA GLU A 35 -25.52 -8.30 1.06
C GLU A 35 -24.89 -7.81 2.36
N VAL A 36 -23.59 -7.45 2.31
CA VAL A 36 -22.80 -7.07 3.50
C VAL A 36 -22.25 -5.64 3.42
N SER A 37 -22.34 -5.00 2.26
CA SER A 37 -21.98 -3.60 2.05
C SER A 37 -23.07 -2.86 1.27
N ARG A 38 -23.47 -1.67 1.76
CA ARG A 38 -24.44 -0.80 1.09
C ARG A 38 -23.80 0.53 0.74
N PHE A 39 -24.07 1.05 -0.44
CA PHE A 39 -23.69 2.42 -0.78
C PHE A 39 -24.43 3.40 0.12
N ASP A 40 -23.70 4.26 0.81
CA ASP A 40 -24.29 5.34 1.60
C ASP A 40 -24.07 6.67 0.86
N PRO A 41 -25.14 7.28 0.32
CA PRO A 41 -25.05 8.54 -0.42
C PRO A 41 -24.63 9.72 0.44
N ALA A 42 -24.73 9.65 1.77
CA ALA A 42 -24.28 10.71 2.66
C ALA A 42 -22.74 10.81 2.71
N VAL A 43 -22.05 9.69 2.48
CA VAL A 43 -20.58 9.61 2.50
C VAL A 43 -19.95 9.32 1.13
N GLY A 44 -20.75 8.86 0.16
CA GLY A 44 -20.32 8.68 -1.24
C GLY A 44 -19.53 7.40 -1.52
N TYR A 45 -19.62 6.38 -0.66
CA TYR A 45 -18.98 5.07 -0.85
C TYR A 45 -19.76 3.94 -0.13
N GLY A 46 -19.32 2.70 -0.33
CA GLY A 46 -19.94 1.51 0.28
C GLY A 46 -19.51 1.29 1.72
N VAL A 47 -20.49 1.19 2.63
CA VAL A 47 -20.33 1.00 4.08
C VAL A 47 -20.61 -0.47 4.43
N ILE A 48 -19.75 -1.09 5.24
CA ILE A 48 -20.04 -2.40 5.87
C ILE A 48 -20.74 -2.15 7.20
N THR A 49 -21.99 -2.60 7.31
CA THR A 49 -22.80 -2.41 8.53
C THR A 49 -22.51 -3.44 9.63
N ASP A 50 -21.89 -4.57 9.28
CA ASP A 50 -21.48 -5.60 10.25
C ASP A 50 -20.04 -5.36 10.72
N ALA A 51 -19.87 -5.15 12.03
CA ALA A 51 -18.57 -4.84 12.62
C ALA A 51 -17.54 -5.98 12.51
N ALA A 52 -17.97 -7.24 12.53
CA ALA A 52 -17.07 -8.39 12.41
C ALA A 52 -16.57 -8.52 10.97
N LEU A 53 -17.45 -8.36 9.99
CA LEU A 53 -17.08 -8.35 8.58
C LEU A 53 -16.22 -7.14 8.23
N PHE A 54 -16.52 -5.95 8.77
CA PHE A 54 -15.69 -4.76 8.58
C PHE A 54 -14.25 -5.03 9.03
N ARG A 55 -14.08 -5.66 10.18
CA ARG A 55 -12.76 -6.07 10.68
C ARG A 55 -12.11 -7.10 9.76
N ILE A 56 -12.78 -8.19 9.42
CA ILE A 56 -12.20 -9.26 8.59
C ILE A 56 -11.73 -8.72 7.24
N TYR A 57 -12.55 -7.94 6.56
CA TYR A 57 -12.23 -7.42 5.24
C TYR A 57 -11.31 -6.18 5.27
N GLY A 58 -11.33 -5.41 6.34
CA GLY A 58 -10.51 -4.21 6.52
C GLY A 58 -9.12 -4.48 7.08
N LEU A 59 -8.96 -5.51 7.92
CA LEU A 59 -7.74 -5.76 8.70
C LEU A 59 -6.47 -5.93 7.86
N PRO A 60 -6.44 -6.56 6.67
CA PRO A 60 -5.18 -6.75 5.96
C PRO A 60 -4.54 -5.45 5.44
N GLY A 61 -5.36 -4.43 5.11
CA GLY A 61 -4.89 -3.20 4.49
C GLY A 61 -3.98 -2.34 5.39
N PRO A 62 -4.42 -1.94 6.60
CA PRO A 62 -3.65 -1.03 7.45
C PRO A 62 -2.28 -1.56 7.90
N PRO A 63 -2.11 -2.85 8.28
CA PRO A 63 -0.80 -3.42 8.56
C PRO A 63 0.08 -3.49 7.30
N ALA A 64 -0.48 -3.76 6.12
CA ALA A 64 0.27 -3.70 4.86
C ALA A 64 0.81 -2.28 4.60
N LEU A 65 -0.03 -1.28 4.82
CA LEU A 65 0.31 0.13 4.68
C LEU A 65 1.40 0.57 5.67
N LEU A 66 1.28 0.19 6.93
CA LEU A 66 2.29 0.45 7.96
C LEU A 66 3.64 -0.19 7.61
N LEU A 67 3.63 -1.48 7.27
CA LEU A 67 4.85 -2.22 6.94
C LEU A 67 5.53 -1.65 5.69
N THR A 68 4.77 -1.36 4.62
CA THR A 68 5.33 -0.75 3.42
C THR A 68 5.89 0.66 3.68
N GLY A 69 5.18 1.49 4.45
CA GLY A 69 5.68 2.80 4.87
C GLY A 69 7.00 2.70 5.64
N VAL A 70 7.08 1.82 6.64
CA VAL A 70 8.30 1.58 7.42
C VAL A 70 9.44 1.05 6.54
N VAL A 71 9.17 0.08 5.64
CA VAL A 71 10.17 -0.44 4.70
C VAL A 71 10.73 0.68 3.84
N VAL A 72 9.88 1.49 3.20
CA VAL A 72 10.34 2.60 2.34
C VAL A 72 11.16 3.61 3.14
N PHE A 73 10.72 3.95 4.36
CA PHE A 73 11.44 4.88 5.22
C PHE A 73 12.86 4.40 5.53
N VAL A 74 13.02 3.13 5.91
CA VAL A 74 14.35 2.56 6.21
C VAL A 74 15.23 2.52 4.96
N LEU A 75 14.68 2.05 3.84
CA LEU A 75 15.44 2.01 2.57
C LEU A 75 15.89 3.41 2.14
N ALA A 76 15.00 4.41 2.23
CA ALA A 76 15.34 5.79 1.89
C ALA A 76 16.32 6.43 2.86
N SER A 77 16.42 5.94 4.11
CA SER A 77 17.39 6.40 5.11
C SER A 77 18.79 5.84 4.89
N HIS A 78 18.93 4.73 4.16
CA HIS A 78 20.23 4.14 3.80
C HIS A 78 20.86 4.77 2.54
N VAL A 79 20.15 5.67 1.88
CA VAL A 79 20.67 6.36 0.70
C VAL A 79 21.20 7.73 1.10
N THR A 80 22.40 8.08 0.59
CA THR A 80 23.02 9.40 0.76
C THR A 80 22.07 10.55 0.38
N ALA A 81 22.20 11.68 1.07
CA ALA A 81 21.29 12.82 1.03
C ALA A 81 21.04 13.37 -0.39
N GLY A 82 20.02 12.85 -1.06
CA GLY A 82 19.45 13.38 -2.28
C GLY A 82 18.01 13.83 -2.06
N ARG A 83 17.56 14.86 -2.80
CA ARG A 83 16.15 15.30 -2.84
C ARG A 83 15.13 14.12 -2.94
N PRO A 84 15.29 13.12 -3.83
CA PRO A 84 14.32 12.02 -3.92
C PRO A 84 14.26 11.13 -2.65
N ALA A 85 15.41 10.83 -2.03
CA ALA A 85 15.44 10.04 -0.80
C ALA A 85 14.82 10.81 0.39
N ARG A 86 14.99 12.14 0.44
CA ARG A 86 14.32 12.98 1.44
C ARG A 86 12.80 13.03 1.24
N ALA A 87 12.34 13.22 0.00
CA ALA A 87 10.92 13.21 -0.33
C ALA A 87 10.29 11.85 0.02
N ALA A 88 10.91 10.74 -0.41
CA ALA A 88 10.43 9.39 -0.10
C ALA A 88 10.32 9.14 1.41
N ARG A 89 11.27 9.61 2.23
CA ARG A 89 11.18 9.51 3.70
C ARG A 89 9.96 10.21 4.27
N TRP A 90 9.72 11.47 3.88
CA TRP A 90 8.58 12.23 4.40
C TRP A 90 7.25 11.62 3.98
N LEU A 91 7.14 11.22 2.70
CA LEU A 91 5.97 10.51 2.19
C LEU A 91 5.72 9.19 2.93
N ALA A 92 6.79 8.43 3.19
CA ALA A 92 6.71 7.18 3.95
C ALA A 92 6.27 7.39 5.41
N VAL A 93 6.78 8.43 6.09
CA VAL A 93 6.36 8.78 7.45
C VAL A 93 4.88 9.17 7.47
N ALA A 94 4.46 10.08 6.58
CA ALA A 94 3.06 10.50 6.48
C ALA A 94 2.14 9.30 6.17
N SER A 95 2.56 8.41 5.28
CA SER A 95 1.86 7.16 5.00
C SER A 95 1.73 6.27 6.24
N SER A 96 2.80 6.11 7.03
CA SER A 96 2.75 5.29 8.25
C SER A 96 1.83 5.90 9.30
N VAL A 97 1.79 7.22 9.44
CA VAL A 97 0.84 7.90 10.34
C VAL A 97 -0.60 7.62 9.92
N LEU A 98 -0.89 7.71 8.61
CA LEU A 98 -2.20 7.37 8.06
C LEU A 98 -2.53 5.87 8.19
N GLY A 99 -1.53 5.00 8.07
CA GLY A 99 -1.67 3.57 8.35
C GLY A 99 -2.06 3.30 9.81
N ALA A 100 -1.47 4.03 10.76
CA ALA A 100 -1.81 3.92 12.18
C ALA A 100 -3.24 4.42 12.45
N ALA A 101 -3.65 5.54 11.83
CA ALA A 101 -5.02 6.01 11.88
C ALA A 101 -6.00 4.97 11.30
N ALA A 102 -5.63 4.32 10.20
CA ALA A 102 -6.45 3.28 9.60
C ALA A 102 -6.56 2.02 10.48
N VAL A 103 -5.49 1.64 11.20
CA VAL A 103 -5.56 0.58 12.22
C VAL A 103 -6.56 0.96 13.32
N GLY A 104 -6.52 2.21 13.80
CA GLY A 104 -7.48 2.74 14.77
C GLY A 104 -8.92 2.67 14.26
N GLY A 105 -9.13 3.02 12.99
CA GLY A 105 -10.43 2.89 12.30
C GLY A 105 -10.94 1.45 12.29
N VAL A 106 -10.10 0.46 11.98
CA VAL A 106 -10.49 -0.97 12.02
C VAL A 106 -10.79 -1.44 13.46
N ALA A 107 -10.02 -0.99 14.44
CA ALA A 107 -10.19 -1.41 15.83
C ALA A 107 -11.52 -0.94 16.44
N ILE A 108 -11.91 0.31 16.18
CA ILE A 108 -13.10 0.98 16.74
C ILE A 108 -14.26 1.03 15.71
N PRO A 109 -14.38 0.00 14.85
CA PRO A 109 -15.09 0.01 13.55
C PRO A 109 -15.58 1.39 13.08
N PHE A 110 -14.63 2.32 12.90
CA PHE A 110 -14.89 3.69 12.50
C PHE A 110 -14.30 3.90 11.12
N GLU A 111 -15.19 3.94 10.14
CA GLU A 111 -14.85 3.88 8.72
C GLU A 111 -14.14 5.13 8.15
N PRO A 112 -14.52 6.38 8.52
CA PRO A 112 -13.84 7.57 8.00
C PRO A 112 -12.31 7.59 8.17
N PRO A 113 -11.73 7.33 9.37
CA PRO A 113 -10.27 7.29 9.51
C PRO A 113 -9.65 6.06 8.82
N PHE A 114 -10.39 4.95 8.71
CA PHE A 114 -9.95 3.79 7.94
C PHE A 114 -9.82 4.12 6.46
N GLU A 115 -10.87 4.60 5.82
CA GLU A 115 -10.89 4.89 4.38
C GLU A 115 -9.93 6.03 4.04
N ALA A 116 -9.96 7.14 4.79
CA ALA A 116 -9.03 8.25 4.56
C ALA A 116 -7.58 7.78 4.73
N GLY A 117 -7.29 7.03 5.80
CA GLY A 117 -5.96 6.50 6.06
C GLY A 117 -5.49 5.56 4.95
N MET A 118 -6.36 4.67 4.46
CA MET A 118 -6.04 3.72 3.41
C MET A 118 -5.87 4.37 2.04
N VAL A 119 -6.72 5.32 1.65
CA VAL A 119 -6.64 6.00 0.34
C VAL A 119 -5.42 6.92 0.30
N PHE A 120 -5.29 7.84 1.25
CA PHE A 120 -4.20 8.81 1.27
C PHE A 120 -2.87 8.15 1.65
N GLY A 121 -2.86 7.19 2.56
CA GLY A 121 -1.65 6.44 2.89
C GLY A 121 -1.13 5.66 1.68
N ARG A 122 -2.00 4.92 0.99
CA ARG A 122 -1.62 4.16 -0.23
C ARG A 122 -1.05 5.08 -1.31
N LEU A 123 -1.66 6.25 -1.53
CA LEU A 123 -1.12 7.29 -2.41
C LEU A 123 0.32 7.66 -2.03
N LEU A 124 0.55 8.00 -0.76
CA LEU A 124 1.83 8.49 -0.28
C LEU A 124 2.92 7.41 -0.33
N VAL A 125 2.65 6.17 0.11
CA VAL A 125 3.65 5.09 0.03
C VAL A 125 3.96 4.70 -1.41
N SER A 126 2.97 4.77 -2.31
CA SER A 126 3.16 4.49 -3.74
C SER A 126 4.03 5.56 -4.40
N ALA A 127 3.76 6.83 -4.10
CA ALA A 127 4.61 7.95 -4.54
C ALA A 127 6.02 7.86 -3.95
N ALA A 128 6.16 7.45 -2.69
CA ALA A 128 7.44 7.26 -2.03
C ALA A 128 8.24 6.12 -2.69
N ALA A 129 7.61 4.97 -2.93
CA ALA A 129 8.22 3.82 -3.59
C ALA A 129 8.62 4.13 -5.04
N LEU A 130 7.77 4.83 -5.80
CA LEU A 130 8.07 5.25 -7.16
C LEU A 130 9.26 6.22 -7.21
N THR A 131 9.26 7.21 -6.31
CA THR A 131 10.34 8.21 -6.20
C THR A 131 11.66 7.55 -5.82
N LEU A 132 11.65 6.68 -4.81
CA LEU A 132 12.85 6.00 -4.33
C LEU A 132 13.34 4.98 -5.36
N GLY A 133 12.45 4.14 -5.90
CA GLY A 133 12.77 3.10 -6.87
C GLY A 133 13.31 3.67 -8.18
N GLY A 134 12.66 4.72 -8.70
CA GLY A 134 13.13 5.41 -9.91
C GLY A 134 14.50 6.07 -9.72
N ALA A 135 14.74 6.68 -8.55
CA ALA A 135 16.05 7.25 -8.23
C ALA A 135 17.12 6.17 -8.03
N ALA A 136 16.78 5.07 -7.37
CA ALA A 136 17.65 3.92 -7.16
C ALA A 136 18.08 3.29 -8.48
N TRP A 137 17.14 3.09 -9.40
CA TRP A 137 17.43 2.56 -10.73
C TRP A 137 18.36 3.50 -11.51
N ARG A 138 18.04 4.79 -11.59
CA ARG A 138 18.86 5.76 -12.36
C ARG A 138 20.27 5.96 -11.81
N ARG A 139 20.45 5.80 -10.49
CA ARG A 139 21.72 6.06 -9.80
C ARG A 139 22.47 4.77 -9.42
N SER A 140 21.99 3.62 -9.89
CA SER A 140 22.54 2.29 -9.60
C SER A 140 22.79 2.07 -8.10
N TRP A 141 21.85 2.54 -7.25
CA TRP A 141 21.91 2.24 -5.83
C TRP A 141 21.67 0.74 -5.64
N ALA A 142 22.30 0.14 -4.63
CA ALA A 142 22.16 -1.28 -4.29
C ALA A 142 20.76 -1.64 -3.72
N LEU A 143 19.70 -1.01 -4.20
CA LEU A 143 18.31 -1.19 -3.79
C LEU A 143 17.53 -1.92 -4.89
N PRO A 144 16.37 -2.51 -4.57
CA PRO A 144 15.49 -3.14 -5.55
C PRO A 144 14.75 -2.07 -6.40
N GLY A 145 15.50 -1.27 -7.16
CA GLY A 145 15.03 -0.06 -7.82
C GLY A 145 13.85 -0.30 -8.78
N PRO A 146 14.00 -1.19 -9.78
CA PRO A 146 12.93 -1.47 -10.74
C PRO A 146 11.65 -2.03 -10.09
N SER A 147 11.76 -2.95 -9.13
CA SER A 147 10.57 -3.54 -8.48
C SER A 147 9.91 -2.56 -7.51
N LEU A 148 10.66 -1.71 -6.81
CA LEU A 148 10.10 -0.60 -6.02
C LEU A 148 9.39 0.42 -6.90
N ALA A 149 9.97 0.77 -8.05
CA ALA A 149 9.34 1.66 -9.00
C ALA A 149 8.04 1.07 -9.55
N ALA A 150 8.05 -0.22 -9.90
CA ALA A 150 6.86 -0.95 -10.32
C ALA A 150 5.79 -1.00 -9.22
N ALA A 151 6.18 -1.29 -7.97
CA ALA A 151 5.27 -1.24 -6.82
C ALA A 151 4.63 0.15 -6.67
N GLY A 152 5.43 1.22 -6.78
CA GLY A 152 4.92 2.58 -6.72
C GLY A 152 3.95 2.91 -7.87
N ALA A 153 4.28 2.53 -9.10
CA ALA A 153 3.41 2.75 -10.26
C ALA A 153 2.08 1.97 -10.14
N LEU A 154 2.15 0.68 -9.78
CA LEU A 154 0.97 -0.16 -9.58
C LEU A 154 0.10 0.35 -8.44
N GLY A 155 0.68 0.80 -7.33
CA GLY A 155 -0.07 1.37 -6.21
C GLY A 155 -0.82 2.66 -6.57
N LEU A 156 -0.27 3.49 -7.47
CA LEU A 156 -0.99 4.63 -8.04
C LEU A 156 -2.13 4.18 -8.96
N LEU A 157 -1.89 3.14 -9.78
CA LEU A 157 -2.92 2.56 -10.66
C LEU A 157 -4.07 1.91 -9.88
N VAL A 158 -3.82 1.34 -8.71
CA VAL A 158 -4.87 0.79 -7.83
C VAL A 158 -5.95 1.83 -7.52
N LEU A 159 -5.57 3.09 -7.32
CA LEU A 159 -6.53 4.16 -7.02
C LEU A 159 -7.39 4.50 -8.24
N ALA A 160 -6.76 4.59 -9.41
CA ALA A 160 -7.47 4.76 -10.67
C ALA A 160 -8.42 3.58 -10.93
N ALA A 161 -7.99 2.36 -10.65
CA ALA A 161 -8.81 1.15 -10.77
C ALA A 161 -10.01 1.18 -9.81
N ARG A 162 -9.82 1.63 -8.55
CA ARG A 162 -10.90 1.78 -7.58
C ARG A 162 -11.96 2.79 -8.04
N VAL A 163 -11.53 3.93 -8.58
CA VAL A 163 -12.45 4.93 -9.17
C VAL A 163 -13.15 4.34 -10.40
N GLY A 164 -12.42 3.65 -11.28
CA GLY A 164 -12.98 3.05 -12.49
C GLY A 164 -14.02 1.96 -12.20
N VAL A 165 -13.84 1.15 -11.14
CA VAL A 165 -14.82 0.15 -10.73
C VAL A 165 -16.01 0.78 -10.00
N ASN A 166 -15.76 1.64 -9.01
CA ASN A 166 -16.82 2.06 -8.08
C ASN A 166 -17.55 3.34 -8.49
N ALA A 167 -16.88 4.27 -9.17
CA ALA A 167 -17.47 5.56 -9.53
C ALA A 167 -17.89 5.61 -11.00
N LEU A 168 -17.14 4.95 -11.88
CA LEU A 168 -17.38 4.98 -13.34
C LEU A 168 -18.02 3.70 -13.88
N GLU A 169 -18.03 2.62 -13.09
CA GLU A 169 -18.44 1.27 -13.53
C GLU A 169 -17.83 0.80 -14.86
N SER A 170 -16.66 1.37 -15.21
CA SER A 170 -16.03 1.22 -16.52
C SER A 170 -14.96 0.13 -16.57
N LEU A 171 -14.60 -0.43 -15.41
CA LEU A 171 -13.61 -1.50 -15.28
C LEU A 171 -14.24 -2.76 -14.68
N PRO A 172 -13.97 -3.96 -15.25
CA PRO A 172 -14.33 -5.22 -14.61
C PRO A 172 -13.64 -5.34 -13.25
N ARG A 173 -14.38 -5.80 -12.23
CA ARG A 173 -13.83 -6.04 -10.88
C ARG A 173 -12.59 -6.93 -10.90
N ALA A 174 -12.58 -7.95 -11.76
CA ALA A 174 -11.43 -8.85 -11.94
C ALA A 174 -10.16 -8.11 -12.37
N ALA A 175 -10.28 -7.09 -13.23
CA ALA A 175 -9.14 -6.29 -13.67
C ALA A 175 -8.58 -5.45 -12.50
N ALA A 176 -9.45 -4.82 -11.71
CA ALA A 176 -9.01 -4.07 -10.54
C ALA A 176 -8.36 -4.97 -9.47
N ILE A 177 -8.91 -6.16 -9.22
CA ILE A 177 -8.30 -7.17 -8.33
C ILE A 177 -6.90 -7.54 -8.84
N ALA A 178 -6.76 -7.79 -10.15
CA ALA A 178 -5.47 -8.12 -10.74
C ALA A 178 -4.43 -7.01 -10.54
N VAL A 179 -4.82 -5.73 -10.64
CA VAL A 179 -3.93 -4.59 -10.38
C VAL A 179 -3.47 -4.57 -8.90
N VAL A 180 -4.38 -4.82 -7.95
CA VAL A 180 -4.00 -4.86 -6.52
C VAL A 180 -3.12 -6.06 -6.20
N VAL A 181 -3.39 -7.23 -6.79
CA VAL A 181 -2.56 -8.43 -6.63
C VAL A 181 -1.16 -8.19 -7.22
N ALA A 182 -1.07 -7.54 -8.40
CA ALA A 182 0.20 -7.17 -8.99
C ALA A 182 0.98 -6.18 -8.11
N PHE A 183 0.29 -5.20 -7.50
CA PHE A 183 0.89 -4.31 -6.51
C PHE A 183 1.48 -5.07 -5.32
N GLY A 184 0.73 -6.01 -4.74
CA GLY A 184 1.23 -6.89 -3.67
C GLY A 184 2.42 -7.75 -4.11
N ALA A 185 2.37 -8.32 -5.32
CA ALA A 185 3.45 -9.12 -5.88
C ALA A 185 4.74 -8.30 -6.09
N ALA A 186 4.64 -7.04 -6.50
CA ALA A 186 5.80 -6.16 -6.64
C ALA A 186 6.52 -5.90 -5.30
N TRP A 187 5.78 -5.84 -4.19
CA TRP A 187 6.35 -5.80 -2.84
C TRP A 187 7.03 -7.11 -2.45
N VAL A 188 6.43 -8.26 -2.76
CA VAL A 188 7.04 -9.57 -2.53
C VAL A 188 8.37 -9.68 -3.28
N VAL A 189 8.39 -9.34 -4.57
CA VAL A 189 9.61 -9.34 -5.40
C VAL A 189 10.67 -8.41 -4.81
N SER A 190 10.29 -7.21 -4.38
CA SER A 190 11.21 -6.26 -3.73
C SER A 190 11.79 -6.85 -2.44
N GLY A 191 10.97 -7.51 -1.63
CA GLY A 191 11.42 -8.22 -0.41
C GLY A 191 12.40 -9.36 -0.70
N TRP A 192 12.16 -10.14 -1.75
CA TRP A 192 13.11 -11.18 -2.20
C TRP A 192 14.44 -10.60 -2.67
N GLN A 193 14.42 -9.49 -3.41
CA GLN A 193 15.63 -8.81 -3.86
C GLN A 193 16.44 -8.22 -2.69
N LEU A 194 15.78 -7.75 -1.63
CA LEU A 194 16.46 -7.27 -0.42
C LEU A 194 17.17 -8.38 0.37
N ARG A 195 16.86 -9.65 0.11
CA ARG A 195 17.50 -10.80 0.76
C ARG A 195 18.82 -11.19 0.08
N ARG A 196 18.98 -10.83 -1.19
CA ARG A 196 20.18 -11.10 -1.99
C ARG A 196 21.22 -10.03 -1.73
#